data_AF-A0A7Z9KSD6-F1
#
_entry.id   AF-A0A7Z9KSD6-F1
#
_cell.length_a   1.000
_cell.length_b   1.000
_cell.length_c   1.000
_cell.angle_alpha   90.00
_cell.angle_beta   90.00
_cell.angle_gamma   90.00
#
_symmetry.space_group_name_H-M   'P 1'
#
loop_
_entity.id
_entity.type
_entity.pdbx_description
1 polymer ?
#
loop_
_entity_poly.entity_id
_entity_poly.type
_entity_poly.pdbx_seq_one_letter_code
_entity_poly.pdbx_strand_id
1 'polypeptide(L)'
;MELNGAKLVKNQSLRKRVICLGLVLIPINGWWLIQMEEFRYSGHPTTASLFFNVIFLLFLLTLFNLIVTRFAPKAAFSQAELLTLYVMLSIASAISGHDQLVGLPPTLGHPFWFATPENEWDALFFSHIPPWLSVSDKNVLRGYYQGESSFYFSAHLRAWFGPFVWWSLFYLVVLFIILCINSILRKQWIESEKLSYPIIQLPLAMTTGGNFWRNRLLWVGFAIAGFIDLVNGAHFLFPAIPELPVRQRDISYLFTEKPFNAIGWLPISFYPFA
;
A
#
# COMPACT_ATOMS: atom_id res chain seq x y z
N MET A 1 20.38 2.50 -30.61
CA MET A 1 19.20 1.66 -30.89
C MET A 1 17.99 2.49 -30.48
N GLU A 2 17.43 3.18 -31.46
CA GLU A 2 16.47 4.27 -31.27
C GLU A 2 15.14 3.75 -30.74
N LEU A 3 14.62 4.39 -29.70
CA LEU A 3 13.23 4.27 -29.22
C LEU A 3 12.29 4.96 -30.22
N ASN A 4 12.19 4.40 -31.43
CA ASN A 4 11.18 4.79 -32.39
C ASN A 4 9.83 4.19 -31.99
N GLY A 5 8.86 5.06 -31.72
CA GLY A 5 7.44 4.70 -31.81
C GLY A 5 6.73 4.42 -30.49
N ALA A 6 6.90 5.25 -29.47
CA ALA A 6 5.80 5.44 -28.52
C ALA A 6 4.64 6.13 -29.28
N LYS A 7 3.80 5.33 -29.95
CA LYS A 7 2.50 5.80 -30.44
C LYS A 7 1.78 6.38 -29.23
N LEU A 8 1.74 7.72 -29.15
CA LEU A 8 0.91 8.45 -28.22
C LEU A 8 -0.47 7.81 -28.24
N VAL A 9 -0.85 7.21 -27.11
CA VAL A 9 -2.13 6.56 -26.91
C VAL A 9 -3.19 7.55 -27.36
N LYS A 10 -3.88 7.22 -28.45
CA LYS A 10 -4.97 8.02 -29.01
C LYS A 10 -5.89 8.38 -27.85
N ASN A 11 -6.22 9.67 -27.72
CA ASN A 11 -6.96 10.26 -26.60
C ASN A 11 -8.33 9.55 -26.46
N GLN A 12 -8.35 8.40 -25.80
CA GLN A 12 -9.56 7.63 -25.56
C GLN A 12 -10.23 8.28 -24.37
N SER A 13 -11.41 8.84 -24.60
CA SER A 13 -12.31 9.32 -23.56
C SER A 13 -12.39 8.28 -22.44
N LEU A 14 -11.92 8.66 -21.25
CA LEU A 14 -11.94 7.78 -20.08
C LEU A 14 -13.40 7.50 -19.72
N ARG A 15 -13.82 6.23 -19.79
CA ARG A 15 -15.20 5.87 -19.47
C ARG A 15 -15.43 6.07 -17.96
N LYS A 16 -16.50 6.79 -17.59
CA LYS A 16 -16.89 7.05 -16.19
C LYS A 16 -16.90 5.79 -15.30
N ARG A 17 -17.22 4.63 -15.88
CA ARG A 17 -17.18 3.32 -15.22
C ARG A 17 -15.84 2.99 -14.54
N VAL A 18 -14.72 3.48 -15.09
CA VAL A 18 -13.37 3.23 -14.55
C VAL A 18 -13.16 4.00 -13.27
N ILE A 19 -13.62 5.25 -13.23
CA ILE A 19 -13.58 6.06 -12.01
C ILE A 19 -14.46 5.43 -10.94
N CYS A 20 -15.69 5.02 -11.29
CA CYS A 20 -16.58 4.32 -10.37
C CYS A 20 -15.96 3.02 -9.82
N LEU A 21 -15.34 2.22 -10.69
CA LEU A 21 -14.66 1.00 -10.28
C LEU A 21 -13.49 1.31 -9.35
N GLY A 22 -12.67 2.32 -9.67
CA GLY A 22 -11.58 2.76 -8.80
C GLY A 22 -12.08 3.20 -7.42
N LEU A 23 -13.16 3.99 -7.36
CA LEU A 23 -13.78 4.43 -6.10
C LEU A 23 -14.29 3.25 -5.24
N VAL A 24 -14.74 2.17 -5.87
CA VAL A 24 -15.14 0.94 -5.17
C VAL A 24 -13.94 0.12 -4.72
N LEU A 25 -12.89 0.03 -5.54
CA LEU A 25 -11.69 -0.74 -5.23
C LEU A 25 -10.82 -0.08 -4.15
N ILE A 26 -10.83 1.25 -4.03
CA ILE A 26 -10.06 1.99 -3.02
C ILE A 26 -10.36 1.53 -1.58
N PRO A 27 -11.62 1.51 -1.09
CA PRO A 27 -11.89 1.06 0.28
C PRO A 27 -11.61 -0.43 0.48
N ILE A 28 -11.80 -1.27 -0.54
CA ILE A 28 -11.46 -2.70 -0.49
C ILE A 28 -9.95 -2.87 -0.32
N ASN A 29 -9.17 -2.13 -1.12
CA ASN A 29 -7.72 -2.12 -1.04
C ASN A 29 -7.24 -1.55 0.32
N GLY A 30 -7.83 -0.47 0.80
CA GLY A 30 -7.52 0.11 2.11
C GLY A 30 -7.80 -0.86 3.26
N TRP A 31 -8.94 -1.56 3.22
CA TRP A 31 -9.23 -2.62 4.19
C TRP A 31 -8.20 -3.74 4.15
N TRP A 32 -7.83 -4.20 2.95
CA TRP A 32 -6.80 -5.23 2.80
C TRP A 32 -5.44 -4.78 3.33
N LEU A 33 -5.04 -3.53 3.07
CA LEU A 33 -3.81 -2.94 3.61
C LEU A 33 -3.79 -2.95 5.14
N ILE A 34 -4.85 -2.48 5.79
CA ILE A 34 -4.94 -2.47 7.26
C ILE A 34 -4.84 -3.89 7.82
N GLN A 35 -5.50 -4.87 7.17
CA GLN A 35 -5.42 -6.26 7.59
C GLN A 35 -4.00 -6.82 7.49
N MET A 36 -3.26 -6.51 6.42
CA MET A 36 -1.89 -7.00 6.23
C MET A 36 -0.87 -6.29 7.12
N GLU A 37 -0.90 -4.96 7.15
CA GLU A 37 0.15 -4.13 7.74
C GLU A 37 0.02 -4.01 9.25
N GLU A 38 -1.21 -4.00 9.78
CA GLU A 38 -1.45 -3.80 11.21
C GLU A 38 -1.94 -5.07 11.90
N PHE A 39 -3.07 -5.63 11.48
CA PHE A 39 -3.69 -6.72 12.24
C PHE A 39 -2.92 -8.05 12.13
N ARG A 40 -2.51 -8.42 10.93
CA ARG A 40 -1.79 -9.69 10.69
C ARG A 40 -0.28 -9.52 10.73
N TYR A 41 0.20 -8.28 10.61
CA TYR A 41 1.61 -7.94 10.54
C TYR A 41 2.39 -8.87 9.58
N SER A 42 1.76 -9.21 8.45
CA SER A 42 2.18 -10.29 7.55
C SER A 42 2.87 -9.77 6.29
N GLY A 43 3.18 -8.47 6.25
CA GLY A 43 3.86 -7.78 5.17
C GLY A 43 3.51 -6.30 5.14
N HIS A 44 4.39 -5.50 4.53
CA HIS A 44 4.24 -4.05 4.43
C HIS A 44 4.26 -3.59 2.96
N PRO A 45 3.17 -3.77 2.20
CA PRO A 45 3.10 -3.37 0.80
C PRO A 45 3.53 -1.94 0.53
N THR A 46 3.23 -1.03 1.46
CA THR A 46 3.49 0.40 1.28
C THR A 46 4.91 0.85 1.67
N THR A 47 5.73 -0.04 2.25
CA THR A 47 7.16 0.25 2.54
C THR A 47 8.09 -0.13 1.40
N ALA A 48 7.62 -0.98 0.47
CA ALA A 48 8.32 -1.28 -0.77
C ALA A 48 8.11 -0.16 -1.81
N SER A 49 9.11 0.10 -2.67
CA SER A 49 8.97 1.09 -3.74
C SER A 49 7.93 0.70 -4.80
N LEU A 50 7.69 -0.60 -4.97
CA LEU A 50 6.65 -1.15 -5.83
C LEU A 50 5.56 -1.75 -4.94
N PHE A 51 4.40 -1.09 -4.87
CA PHE A 51 3.29 -1.52 -4.04
C PHE A 51 2.69 -2.83 -4.55
N PHE A 52 3.10 -3.95 -3.95
CA PHE A 52 2.71 -5.27 -4.43
C PHE A 52 1.20 -5.52 -4.34
N ASN A 53 0.49 -4.90 -3.39
CA ASN A 53 -0.97 -4.94 -3.30
C ASN A 53 -1.63 -4.36 -4.56
N VAL A 54 -1.11 -3.24 -5.06
CA VAL A 54 -1.62 -2.59 -6.28
C VAL A 54 -1.27 -3.40 -7.51
N ILE A 55 -0.06 -3.98 -7.56
CA ILE A 55 0.36 -4.88 -8.64
C ILE A 55 -0.51 -6.12 -8.69
N PHE A 56 -0.83 -6.71 -7.54
CA PHE A 56 -1.73 -7.85 -7.45
C PHE A 56 -3.14 -7.51 -7.92
N LEU A 57 -3.70 -6.37 -7.51
CA LEU A 57 -5.00 -5.92 -8.02
C LEU A 57 -4.97 -5.67 -9.54
N LEU A 58 -3.89 -5.07 -10.05
CA LEU A 58 -3.69 -4.88 -11.48
C LEU A 58 -3.57 -6.22 -12.22
N PHE A 59 -2.90 -7.21 -11.63
CA PHE A 59 -2.80 -8.58 -12.14
C PHE A 59 -4.19 -9.21 -12.28
N LEU A 60 -5.03 -9.12 -11.25
CA LEU A 60 -6.41 -9.62 -11.29
C LEU A 60 -7.24 -8.88 -12.35
N LEU A 61 -7.13 -7.55 -12.42
CA LEU A 61 -7.84 -6.73 -13.39
C LEU A 61 -7.43 -7.05 -14.84
N THR A 62 -6.15 -7.27 -15.08
CA THR A 62 -5.62 -7.62 -16.40
C THR A 62 -6.00 -9.04 -16.80
N LEU A 63 -5.94 -10.01 -15.88
CA LEU A 63 -6.41 -11.38 -16.12
C LEU A 63 -7.91 -11.40 -16.43
N PHE A 64 -8.72 -10.69 -15.65
CA PHE A 64 -10.14 -10.49 -15.93
C PHE A 64 -10.35 -9.83 -17.30
N ASN A 65 -9.55 -8.83 -17.63
CA ASN A 65 -9.64 -8.15 -18.92
C ASN A 65 -9.31 -9.06 -20.11
N LEU A 66 -8.40 -10.03 -19.96
CA LEU A 66 -8.13 -11.05 -20.99
C LEU A 66 -9.38 -11.90 -21.26
N ILE A 67 -10.09 -12.30 -20.21
CA ILE A 67 -11.36 -13.04 -20.31
C ILE A 67 -12.43 -12.16 -20.99
N VAL A 68 -12.60 -10.92 -20.53
CA VAL A 68 -13.58 -9.98 -21.12
C VAL A 68 -13.26 -9.68 -22.58
N THR A 69 -11.99 -9.56 -22.96
CA THR A 69 -11.59 -9.33 -24.35
C THR A 69 -12.01 -10.49 -25.26
N ARG A 70 -12.01 -11.72 -24.74
CA ARG A 70 -12.44 -12.91 -25.48
C ARG A 70 -13.96 -12.99 -25.66
N PHE A 71 -14.74 -12.66 -24.64
CA PHE A 71 -16.20 -12.86 -24.65
C PHE A 71 -17.01 -11.59 -24.95
N ALA A 72 -16.50 -10.41 -24.60
CA ALA A 72 -17.16 -9.12 -24.74
C ALA A 72 -16.13 -8.00 -25.05
N PRO A 73 -15.48 -8.00 -26.23
CA PRO A 73 -14.40 -7.08 -26.56
C PRO A 73 -14.78 -5.59 -26.46
N LYS A 74 -16.05 -5.23 -26.68
CA LYS A 74 -16.55 -3.86 -26.50
C LYS A 74 -16.54 -3.41 -25.03
N ALA A 75 -16.67 -4.36 -24.10
CA ALA A 75 -16.64 -4.11 -22.67
C ALA A 75 -15.22 -4.15 -22.07
N ALA A 76 -14.22 -4.66 -22.80
CA ALA A 76 -12.84 -4.75 -22.36
C ALA A 76 -12.26 -3.37 -21.98
N PHE A 77 -11.44 -3.34 -20.94
CA PHE A 77 -10.67 -2.18 -20.53
C PHE A 77 -9.56 -1.89 -21.52
N SER A 78 -9.34 -0.60 -21.82
CA SER A 78 -8.16 -0.17 -22.54
C SER A 78 -6.94 -0.09 -21.60
N GLN A 79 -5.75 -0.04 -22.19
CA GLN A 79 -4.52 0.16 -21.43
C GLN A 79 -4.57 1.43 -20.58
N ALA A 80 -5.09 2.53 -21.12
CA ALA A 80 -5.22 3.80 -20.39
C ALA A 80 -6.13 3.67 -19.17
N GLU A 81 -7.22 2.91 -19.29
CA GLU A 81 -8.15 2.66 -18.18
C GLU A 81 -7.52 1.82 -17.07
N LEU A 82 -6.77 0.77 -17.43
CA LEU A 82 -6.04 -0.06 -16.47
C LEU A 82 -4.93 0.73 -15.76
N LEU A 83 -4.18 1.56 -16.50
CA LEU A 83 -3.17 2.44 -15.92
C LEU A 83 -3.80 3.51 -15.02
N THR A 84 -4.99 4.00 -15.34
CA THR A 84 -5.72 4.93 -14.47
C THR A 84 -6.11 4.25 -13.16
N LEU A 85 -6.63 3.03 -13.19
CA LEU A 85 -6.91 2.25 -11.98
C LEU A 85 -5.64 2.02 -11.15
N TYR A 86 -4.53 1.66 -11.81
CA TYR A 86 -3.23 1.53 -11.16
C TYR A 86 -2.81 2.81 -10.43
N VAL A 87 -2.92 3.97 -11.08
CA VAL A 87 -2.58 5.27 -10.47
C VAL A 87 -3.52 5.59 -9.30
N MET A 88 -4.83 5.42 -9.48
CA MET A 88 -5.82 5.65 -8.41
C MET A 88 -5.53 4.80 -7.17
N LEU A 89 -5.25 3.51 -7.35
CA LEU A 89 -4.95 2.59 -6.26
C LEU A 89 -3.58 2.86 -5.64
N SER A 90 -2.58 3.27 -6.43
CA SER A 90 -1.26 3.64 -5.92
C SER A 90 -1.33 4.87 -5.03
N ILE A 91 -2.01 5.93 -5.47
CA ILE A 91 -2.20 7.15 -4.67
C ILE A 91 -2.98 6.83 -3.40
N ALA A 92 -4.08 6.08 -3.50
CA ALA A 92 -4.85 5.67 -2.34
C ALA A 92 -4.03 4.83 -1.34
N SER A 93 -3.20 3.90 -1.84
CA SER A 93 -2.31 3.09 -0.99
C SER A 93 -1.22 3.94 -0.32
N ALA A 94 -0.64 4.93 -1.02
CA ALA A 94 0.36 5.81 -0.45
C ALA A 94 -0.18 6.66 0.70
N ILE A 95 -1.43 7.11 0.61
CA ILE A 95 -2.13 7.85 1.69
C ILE A 95 -2.55 6.88 2.81
N SER A 96 -2.96 5.67 2.45
CA SER A 96 -3.46 4.65 3.38
C SER A 96 -2.35 3.77 3.96
N GLY A 97 -1.09 4.09 3.72
CA GLY A 97 0.05 3.25 4.09
C GLY A 97 0.31 3.22 5.59
N HIS A 98 1.23 2.33 5.97
CA HIS A 98 1.50 1.92 7.34
C HIS A 98 1.49 3.08 8.34
N ASP A 99 2.30 4.11 8.14
CA ASP A 99 2.45 5.16 9.13
C ASP A 99 1.29 6.18 9.15
N GLN A 100 0.57 6.35 8.03
CA GLN A 100 -0.46 7.38 7.92
C GLN A 100 -1.79 6.92 8.49
N LEU A 101 -2.37 5.86 7.92
CA LEU A 101 -3.75 5.49 8.26
C LEU A 101 -3.83 4.64 9.53
N VAL A 102 -2.76 3.93 9.88
CA VAL A 102 -2.68 3.17 11.13
C VAL A 102 -2.14 4.05 12.26
N GLY A 103 -1.12 4.86 11.98
CA GLY A 103 -0.47 5.69 13.01
C GLY A 103 -1.30 6.90 13.44
N LEU A 104 -1.94 7.60 12.50
CA LEU A 104 -2.62 8.86 12.82
C LEU A 104 -3.83 8.69 13.75
N PRO A 105 -4.82 7.81 13.47
CA PRO A 105 -6.05 7.77 14.27
C PRO A 105 -5.85 7.52 15.77
N PRO A 106 -4.98 6.59 16.23
CA PRO A 106 -4.68 6.42 17.64
C PRO A 106 -4.15 7.69 18.30
N THR A 107 -3.26 8.43 17.62
CA THR A 107 -2.62 9.63 18.18
C THR A 107 -3.61 10.78 18.44
N LEU A 108 -4.74 10.81 17.73
CA LEU A 108 -5.70 11.92 17.82
C LEU A 108 -6.39 12.01 19.19
N GLY A 109 -6.55 10.88 19.88
CA GLY A 109 -7.16 10.83 21.21
C GLY A 109 -6.21 10.40 22.33
N HIS A 110 -5.02 9.89 21.98
CA HIS A 110 -4.08 9.28 22.92
C HIS A 110 -3.69 10.19 24.10
N PRO A 111 -3.31 11.46 23.89
CA PRO A 111 -2.91 12.34 25.00
C PRO A 111 -4.04 12.56 26.01
N PHE A 112 -5.29 12.60 25.54
CA PHE A 112 -6.44 12.85 26.41
C PHE A 112 -6.92 11.59 27.14
N TRP A 113 -6.87 10.43 26.47
CA TRP A 113 -7.29 9.16 27.06
C TRP A 113 -6.34 8.69 28.16
N PHE A 114 -5.03 8.77 27.92
CA PHE A 114 -3.99 8.27 28.84
C PHE A 114 -3.43 9.35 29.79
N ALA A 115 -4.02 10.55 29.82
CA ALA A 115 -3.67 11.56 30.84
C ALA A 115 -4.03 11.06 32.24
N THR A 116 -3.03 11.10 33.13
CA THR A 116 -3.12 10.70 34.54
C THR A 116 -2.54 11.81 35.42
N PRO A 117 -2.95 11.93 36.69
CA PRO A 117 -2.36 12.91 37.60
C PRO A 117 -0.84 12.77 37.73
N GLU A 118 -0.30 11.56 37.57
CA GLU A 118 1.14 11.27 37.72
C GLU A 118 1.96 11.71 36.50
N ASN A 119 1.37 11.72 35.30
CA ASN A 119 2.07 12.16 34.09
C ASN A 119 1.87 13.65 33.76
N GLU A 120 0.88 14.29 34.40
CA GLU A 120 0.59 15.72 34.28
C GLU A 120 0.40 16.18 32.81
N TRP A 121 -0.03 15.28 31.92
CA TRP A 121 -0.15 15.59 30.50
C TRP A 121 -1.17 16.68 30.20
N ASP A 122 -2.17 16.84 31.07
CA ASP A 122 -3.13 17.93 30.99
C ASP A 122 -2.45 19.30 31.15
N ALA A 123 -1.60 19.45 32.16
CA ALA A 123 -0.85 20.68 32.40
C ALA A 123 0.24 20.91 31.36
N LEU A 124 0.90 19.84 30.91
CA LEU A 124 2.07 19.91 30.02
C LEU A 124 1.69 20.10 28.55
N PHE A 125 0.63 19.45 28.05
CA PHE A 125 0.42 19.30 26.61
C PHE A 125 -0.94 19.79 26.10
N PHE A 126 -2.01 19.79 26.91
CA PHE A 126 -3.36 20.05 26.36
C PHE A 126 -3.49 21.45 25.75
N SER A 127 -2.79 22.45 26.28
CA SER A 127 -2.78 23.82 25.75
C SER A 127 -2.12 23.93 24.37
N HIS A 128 -1.24 22.97 24.01
CA HIS A 128 -0.51 22.93 22.75
C HIS A 128 -1.19 22.08 21.69
N ILE A 129 -2.24 21.32 22.04
CA ILE A 129 -2.96 20.46 21.12
C ILE A 129 -4.21 21.19 20.62
N PRO A 130 -4.28 21.53 19.31
CA PRO A 130 -5.45 22.21 18.79
C PRO A 130 -6.69 21.29 18.85
N PRO A 131 -7.84 21.78 19.36
CA PRO A 131 -9.03 20.96 19.55
C PRO A 131 -9.68 20.52 18.23
N TRP A 132 -9.33 21.14 17.11
CA TRP A 132 -9.84 20.79 15.78
C TRP A 132 -9.00 19.70 15.08
N LEU A 133 -7.80 19.39 15.59
CA LEU A 133 -6.93 18.32 15.08
C LEU A 133 -7.05 17.01 15.87
N SER A 134 -7.70 17.04 17.03
CA SER A 134 -7.69 15.96 18.01
C SER A 134 -9.09 15.68 18.56
N VAL A 135 -9.26 14.55 19.24
CA VAL A 135 -10.51 14.18 19.92
C VAL A 135 -10.23 14.13 21.41
N SER A 136 -10.76 15.10 22.15
CA SER A 136 -10.51 15.22 23.60
C SER A 136 -11.64 14.68 24.49
N ASP A 137 -12.82 14.41 23.93
CA ASP A 137 -13.99 13.94 24.70
C ASP A 137 -13.80 12.48 25.14
N LYS A 138 -13.56 12.27 26.44
CA LYS A 138 -13.38 10.94 27.04
C LYS A 138 -14.58 10.01 26.87
N ASN A 139 -15.81 10.53 26.74
CA ASN A 139 -16.99 9.67 26.52
C ASN A 139 -16.95 9.05 25.11
N VAL A 140 -16.54 9.83 24.11
CA VAL A 140 -16.34 9.35 22.74
C VAL A 140 -15.14 8.41 22.67
N LEU A 141 -14.03 8.78 23.33
CA LEU A 141 -12.82 7.96 23.35
C LEU A 141 -13.04 6.61 24.06
N ARG A 142 -13.95 6.55 25.05
CA ARG A 142 -14.30 5.28 25.70
C ARG A 142 -14.77 4.24 24.69
N GLY A 143 -15.68 4.61 23.79
CA GLY A 143 -16.16 3.71 22.74
C GLY A 143 -15.08 3.29 21.73
N TYR A 144 -14.07 4.16 21.50
CA TYR A 144 -12.94 3.86 20.63
C TYR A 144 -11.93 2.90 21.29
N TYR A 145 -11.55 3.12 22.55
CA TYR A 145 -10.54 2.34 23.24
C TYR A 145 -11.05 1.06 23.89
N GLN A 146 -12.25 1.09 24.47
CA GLN A 146 -12.82 -0.05 25.21
C GLN A 146 -13.74 -0.92 24.36
N GLY A 147 -14.18 -0.43 23.20
CA GLY A 147 -15.13 -1.12 22.34
C GLY A 147 -16.58 -1.02 22.84
N GLU A 148 -17.38 -2.04 22.52
CA GLU A 148 -18.82 -2.15 22.86
C GLU A 148 -19.68 -0.94 22.43
N SER A 149 -19.23 -0.21 21.42
CA SER A 149 -19.92 0.96 20.90
C SER A 149 -19.95 0.98 19.38
N SER A 150 -20.78 1.85 18.82
CA SER A 150 -20.90 2.04 17.37
C SER A 150 -20.28 3.36 16.96
N PHE A 151 -19.41 3.34 15.95
CA PHE A 151 -18.88 4.57 15.36
C PHE A 151 -19.98 5.45 14.74
N TYR A 152 -21.12 4.86 14.37
CA TYR A 152 -22.20 5.54 13.68
C TYR A 152 -23.11 6.38 14.59
N PHE A 153 -22.85 6.43 15.90
CA PHE A 153 -23.56 7.35 16.77
C PHE A 153 -23.24 8.80 16.41
N SER A 154 -24.27 9.65 16.44
CA SER A 154 -24.15 11.06 16.04
C SER A 154 -23.11 11.83 16.84
N ALA A 155 -22.95 11.50 18.13
CA ALA A 155 -21.93 12.07 19.00
C ALA A 155 -20.51 11.71 18.53
N HIS A 156 -20.26 10.44 18.18
CA HIS A 156 -18.98 9.98 17.67
C HIS A 156 -18.65 10.62 16.33
N LEU A 157 -19.59 10.57 15.38
CA LEU A 157 -19.39 11.20 14.08
C LEU A 157 -19.05 12.68 14.21
N ARG A 158 -19.77 13.43 15.07
CA ARG A 158 -19.51 14.86 15.28
C ARG A 158 -18.12 15.13 15.87
N ALA A 159 -17.71 14.33 16.86
CA ALA A 159 -16.41 14.48 17.51
C ALA A 159 -15.24 14.18 16.57
N TRP A 160 -15.37 13.15 15.72
CA TRP A 160 -14.32 12.75 14.78
C TRP A 160 -14.32 13.53 13.45
N PHE A 161 -15.44 14.17 13.08
CA PHE A 161 -15.58 14.87 11.81
C PHE A 161 -14.59 16.03 11.64
N GLY A 162 -14.40 16.85 12.68
CA GLY A 162 -13.47 17.98 12.65
C GLY A 162 -12.03 17.54 12.34
N PRO A 163 -11.43 16.67 13.18
CA PRO A 163 -10.11 16.11 12.93
C PRO A 163 -10.00 15.45 11.55
N PHE A 164 -10.99 14.64 11.16
CA PHE A 164 -11.01 13.98 9.85
C PHE A 164 -10.90 14.97 8.69
N VAL A 165 -11.68 16.05 8.69
CA VAL A 165 -11.67 17.06 7.63
C VAL A 165 -10.30 17.76 7.54
N TRP A 166 -9.74 18.17 8.68
CA TRP A 166 -8.47 18.91 8.69
C TRP A 166 -7.29 18.06 8.28
N TRP A 167 -7.21 16.81 8.75
CA TRP A 167 -6.18 15.88 8.31
C TRP A 167 -6.34 15.51 6.84
N SER A 168 -7.57 15.32 6.34
CA SER A 168 -7.81 15.10 4.92
C SER A 168 -7.37 16.29 4.06
N LEU A 169 -7.64 17.52 4.51
CA LEU A 169 -7.19 18.74 3.83
C LEU A 169 -5.66 18.84 3.83
N PHE A 170 -5.01 18.54 4.96
CA PHE A 170 -3.56 18.51 5.05
C PHE A 170 -2.95 17.55 4.01
N TYR A 171 -3.44 16.30 3.93
CA TYR A 171 -2.96 15.34 2.94
C TYR A 171 -3.22 15.79 1.50
N LEU A 172 -4.37 16.40 1.23
CA LEU A 172 -4.68 16.96 -0.09
C LEU A 172 -3.66 18.03 -0.49
N VAL A 173 -3.31 18.94 0.43
CA VAL A 173 -2.30 19.99 0.19
C VAL A 173 -0.93 19.37 -0.05
N VAL A 174 -0.52 18.37 0.74
CA VAL A 174 0.76 17.67 0.56
C VAL A 174 0.82 16.98 -0.81
N LEU A 175 -0.24 16.28 -1.22
CA LEU A 175 -0.32 15.65 -2.53
C LEU A 175 -0.25 16.69 -3.66
N PHE A 176 -0.91 17.83 -3.49
CA PHE A 176 -0.86 18.92 -4.45
C PHE A 176 0.55 19.49 -4.59
N ILE A 177 1.25 19.71 -3.47
CA ILE A 177 2.65 20.17 -3.47
C ILE A 177 3.55 19.16 -4.20
N ILE A 178 3.42 17.86 -3.89
CA ILE A 178 4.18 16.80 -4.57
C ILE A 178 3.87 16.76 -6.06
N LEU A 179 2.62 17.00 -6.46
CA LEU A 179 2.23 17.09 -7.87
C LEU A 179 2.88 18.30 -8.56
N CYS A 180 2.90 19.46 -7.90
CA CYS A 180 3.58 20.66 -8.40
C CYS A 180 5.08 20.42 -8.59
N ILE A 181 5.74 19.82 -7.59
CA ILE A 181 7.16 19.47 -7.67
C ILE A 181 7.40 18.51 -8.85
N ASN A 182 6.59 17.46 -8.98
CA ASN A 182 6.68 16.54 -10.11
C ASN A 182 6.49 17.25 -11.45
N SER A 183 5.57 18.21 -11.56
CA SER A 183 5.37 18.96 -12.80
C SER A 183 6.60 19.78 -13.21
N ILE A 184 7.35 20.31 -12.25
CA ILE A 184 8.58 21.09 -12.50
C ILE A 184 9.74 20.14 -12.85
N LEU A 185 9.97 19.12 -12.01
CA LEU A 185 11.14 18.24 -12.12
C LEU A 185 11.02 17.20 -13.23
N ARG A 186 9.80 16.81 -13.62
CA ARG A 186 9.56 15.78 -14.65
C ARG A 186 10.36 16.06 -15.94
N LYS A 187 10.39 17.31 -16.41
CA LYS A 187 11.10 17.64 -17.65
C LYS A 187 12.60 17.43 -17.51
N GLN A 188 13.18 17.93 -16.42
CA GLN A 188 14.61 17.81 -16.12
C GLN A 188 15.02 16.33 -15.96
N TRP A 189 14.25 15.54 -15.20
CA TRP A 189 14.54 14.12 -14.99
C TRP A 189 14.43 13.28 -16.26
N ILE A 190 13.48 13.58 -17.15
CA ILE A 190 13.28 12.80 -18.37
C ILE A 190 14.28 13.21 -19.47
N GLU A 191 14.44 14.50 -19.72
CA GLU A 191 15.19 15.00 -20.89
C GLU A 191 16.68 15.14 -20.61
N SER A 192 17.05 15.71 -19.46
CA SER A 192 18.43 16.02 -19.10
C SER A 192 19.11 14.85 -18.39
N GLU A 193 18.50 14.35 -17.32
CA GLU A 193 19.11 13.35 -16.43
C GLU A 193 18.81 11.90 -16.84
N LYS A 194 17.83 11.70 -17.74
CA LYS A 194 17.42 10.38 -18.27
C LYS A 194 17.20 9.37 -17.15
N LEU A 195 16.53 9.81 -16.08
CA LEU A 195 16.24 8.99 -14.93
C LEU A 195 15.45 7.76 -15.39
N SER A 196 15.95 6.58 -15.02
CA SER A 196 15.25 5.33 -15.31
C SER A 196 14.10 5.16 -14.33
N TYR A 197 12.91 4.83 -14.84
CA TYR A 197 11.71 4.53 -14.03
C TYR A 197 11.44 3.01 -14.05
N PRO A 198 12.18 2.19 -13.30
CA PRO A 198 12.00 0.73 -13.33
C PRO A 198 10.65 0.29 -12.77
N ILE A 199 10.12 1.01 -11.78
CA ILE A 199 8.89 0.67 -11.04
C ILE A 199 7.66 0.64 -11.97
N ILE A 200 7.63 1.46 -13.03
CA ILE A 200 6.50 1.49 -13.99
C ILE A 200 6.57 0.39 -15.05
N GLN A 201 7.71 -0.30 -15.21
CA GLN A 201 7.90 -1.27 -16.30
C GLN A 201 6.97 -2.46 -16.17
N LEU A 202 6.79 -2.97 -14.96
CA LEU A 202 5.91 -4.11 -14.69
C LEU A 202 4.42 -3.76 -14.95
N PRO A 203 3.83 -2.70 -14.34
CA PRO A 203 2.48 -2.26 -14.67
C PRO A 203 2.26 -2.01 -16.16
N LEU A 204 3.24 -1.39 -16.84
CA LEU A 204 3.15 -1.13 -18.27
C LEU A 204 3.15 -2.42 -19.08
N ALA A 205 4.03 -3.37 -18.76
CA ALA A 205 4.10 -4.66 -19.43
C ALA A 205 2.81 -5.49 -19.24
N MET A 206 2.25 -5.50 -18.04
CA MET A 206 0.99 -6.20 -17.72
C MET A 206 -0.20 -5.65 -18.52
N THR A 207 -0.25 -4.33 -18.71
CA THR A 207 -1.38 -3.64 -19.37
C THR A 207 -1.26 -3.56 -20.89
N THR A 208 -0.05 -3.68 -21.46
CA THR A 208 0.16 -3.67 -22.93
C THR A 208 -0.32 -4.97 -23.58
N GLY A 209 -0.34 -6.08 -22.84
CA GLY A 209 -0.90 -7.36 -23.28
C GLY A 209 0.00 -8.17 -24.24
N GLY A 210 -0.42 -9.40 -24.54
CA GLY A 210 0.22 -10.29 -25.52
C GLY A 210 1.50 -10.98 -25.05
N ASN A 211 2.64 -10.30 -25.14
CA ASN A 211 3.95 -10.92 -24.94
C ASN A 211 4.28 -11.19 -23.46
N PHE A 212 3.83 -10.31 -22.56
CA PHE A 212 4.03 -10.49 -21.12
C PHE A 212 3.37 -11.78 -20.61
N TRP A 213 2.08 -11.98 -20.93
CA TRP A 213 1.30 -13.14 -20.50
C TRP A 213 1.72 -14.47 -21.16
N ARG A 214 2.44 -14.40 -22.28
CA ARG A 214 2.99 -15.58 -22.98
C ARG A 214 4.41 -15.93 -22.53
N ASN A 215 5.04 -15.12 -21.69
CA ASN A 215 6.41 -15.35 -21.25
C ASN A 215 6.47 -16.55 -20.30
N ARG A 216 7.09 -17.66 -20.74
CA ARG A 216 7.24 -18.88 -19.93
C ARG A 216 8.11 -18.69 -18.70
N LEU A 217 9.16 -17.85 -18.79
CA LEU A 217 10.07 -17.60 -17.66
C LEU A 217 9.35 -16.88 -16.52
N LEU A 218 8.45 -15.94 -16.85
CA LEU A 218 7.58 -15.27 -15.87
C LEU A 218 6.77 -16.31 -15.08
N TRP A 219 6.10 -17.23 -15.78
CA TRP A 219 5.28 -18.26 -15.16
C TRP A 219 6.08 -19.28 -14.36
N VAL A 220 7.31 -19.63 -14.80
CA VAL A 220 8.20 -20.48 -14.01
C VAL A 220 8.59 -19.79 -12.71
N GLY A 221 8.98 -18.51 -12.74
CA GLY A 221 9.29 -17.74 -11.55
C GLY A 221 8.09 -17.63 -10.60
N PHE A 222 6.92 -17.28 -11.14
CA PHE A 222 5.66 -17.21 -10.39
C PHE A 222 5.29 -18.57 -9.77
N ALA A 223 5.45 -19.67 -10.50
CA ALA A 223 5.15 -21.01 -10.00
C ALA A 223 6.10 -21.43 -8.87
N ILE A 224 7.40 -21.12 -8.98
CA ILE A 224 8.38 -21.43 -7.94
C ILE A 224 8.09 -20.63 -6.67
N ALA A 225 7.93 -19.31 -6.80
CA ALA A 225 7.64 -18.44 -5.65
C ALA A 225 6.29 -18.80 -5.01
N GLY A 226 5.24 -18.99 -5.82
CA GLY A 226 3.94 -19.42 -5.35
C GLY A 226 3.94 -20.80 -4.71
N PHE A 227 4.75 -21.75 -5.19
CA PHE A 227 4.92 -23.05 -4.55
C PHE A 227 5.54 -22.91 -3.16
N ILE A 228 6.59 -22.10 -3.01
CA ILE A 228 7.24 -21.85 -1.72
C ILE A 228 6.25 -21.21 -0.74
N ASP A 229 5.54 -20.16 -1.16
CA ASP A 229 4.56 -19.47 -0.33
C ASP A 229 3.38 -20.37 0.05
N LEU A 230 2.92 -21.25 -0.85
CA LEU A 230 1.86 -22.23 -0.55
C LEU A 230 2.31 -23.28 0.46
N VAL A 231 3.54 -23.80 0.33
CA VAL A 231 4.09 -24.77 1.29
C VAL A 231 4.25 -24.14 2.67
N ASN A 232 4.79 -22.92 2.74
CA ASN A 232 4.95 -22.20 4.00
C ASN A 232 3.61 -21.78 4.61
N GLY A 233 2.64 -21.37 3.78
CA GLY A 233 1.27 -21.11 4.21
C GLY A 233 0.57 -22.38 4.73
N ALA A 234 0.82 -23.53 4.10
CA ALA A 234 0.31 -24.81 4.56
C ALA A 234 0.97 -25.26 5.87
N HIS A 235 2.27 -25.03 6.06
CA HIS A 235 2.96 -25.25 7.34
C HIS A 235 2.34 -24.42 8.46
N PHE A 236 2.02 -23.14 8.19
CA PHE A 236 1.37 -22.27 9.17
C PHE A 236 0.01 -22.81 9.64
N LEU A 237 -0.79 -23.37 8.73
CA LEU A 237 -2.09 -23.96 9.06
C LEU A 237 -1.98 -25.38 9.65
N PHE A 238 -1.03 -26.16 9.15
CA PHE A 238 -0.78 -27.56 9.51
C PHE A 238 0.71 -27.76 9.80
N PRO A 239 1.14 -27.64 11.08
CA PRO A 239 2.55 -27.73 11.46
C PRO A 239 3.26 -29.06 11.11
N ALA A 240 2.51 -30.08 10.69
CA ALA A 240 3.06 -31.36 10.22
C ALA A 240 3.80 -31.26 8.87
N ILE A 241 3.51 -30.25 8.06
CA ILE A 241 4.21 -30.00 6.79
C ILE A 241 5.51 -29.27 7.10
N PRO A 242 6.69 -29.67 6.60
CA PRO A 242 7.93 -28.94 6.88
C PRO A 242 7.97 -27.57 6.18
N GLU A 243 8.41 -26.55 6.91
CA GLU A 243 8.65 -25.22 6.35
C GLU A 243 9.86 -25.22 5.39
N LEU A 244 9.77 -24.45 4.31
CA LEU A 244 10.90 -24.11 3.46
C LEU A 244 11.54 -22.81 4.00
N PRO A 245 12.73 -22.88 4.64
CA PRO A 245 13.31 -21.74 5.33
C PRO A 245 13.95 -20.76 4.34
N VAL A 246 13.12 -19.90 3.74
CA VAL A 246 13.55 -18.84 2.82
C VAL A 246 13.75 -17.49 3.49
N ARG A 247 13.13 -17.24 4.65
CA ARG A 247 13.17 -15.96 5.37
C ARG A 247 14.01 -16.03 6.64
N GLN A 248 14.72 -14.95 6.94
CA GLN A 248 15.41 -14.67 8.21
C GLN A 248 16.28 -15.81 8.75
N ARG A 249 17.05 -16.46 7.88
CA ARG A 249 18.00 -17.48 8.31
C ARG A 249 19.24 -16.79 8.88
N ASP A 250 19.44 -16.91 10.18
CA ASP A 250 20.64 -16.40 10.82
C ASP A 250 21.87 -17.21 10.37
N ILE A 251 22.87 -16.51 9.84
CA ILE A 251 24.16 -17.08 9.42
C ILE A 251 25.30 -16.68 10.36
N SER A 252 24.99 -16.05 11.50
CA SER A 252 25.95 -15.72 12.55
C SER A 252 26.80 -16.91 12.98
N TYR A 253 26.24 -18.12 12.92
CA TYR A 253 26.93 -19.38 13.24
C TYR A 253 28.17 -19.65 12.35
N LEU A 254 28.29 -19.00 11.19
CA LEU A 254 29.45 -19.11 10.31
C LEU A 254 30.64 -18.24 10.77
N PHE A 255 30.42 -17.30 11.70
CA PHE A 255 31.41 -16.31 12.13
C PHE A 255 31.73 -16.46 13.63
N THR A 256 32.51 -17.48 13.97
CA THR A 256 32.84 -17.81 15.37
C THR A 256 34.10 -17.14 15.90
N GLU A 257 34.98 -16.64 15.02
CA GLU A 257 36.27 -16.03 15.40
C GLU A 257 36.22 -14.50 15.47
N LYS A 258 37.08 -13.90 16.30
CA LYS A 258 37.23 -12.44 16.42
C LYS A 258 37.85 -11.87 15.12
N PRO A 259 37.41 -10.70 14.61
CA PRO A 259 36.41 -9.81 15.20
C PRO A 259 34.95 -10.13 14.81
N PHE A 260 34.74 -11.06 13.88
CA PHE A 260 33.43 -11.29 13.26
C PHE A 260 32.39 -11.93 14.20
N ASN A 261 32.84 -12.59 15.27
CA ASN A 261 31.95 -13.06 16.33
C ASN A 261 31.23 -11.95 17.12
N ALA A 262 31.63 -10.68 16.96
CA ALA A 262 30.96 -9.53 17.54
C ALA A 262 29.76 -9.04 16.70
N ILE A 263 29.55 -9.57 15.48
CA ILE A 263 28.44 -9.18 14.60
C ILE A 263 27.07 -9.51 15.24
N GLY A 264 26.99 -10.59 16.02
CA GLY A 264 25.72 -11.04 16.60
C GLY A 264 24.78 -11.58 15.51
N TRP A 265 23.51 -11.17 15.55
CA TRP A 265 22.48 -11.63 14.62
C TRP A 265 22.74 -11.16 13.19
N LEU A 266 22.88 -12.09 12.24
CA LEU A 266 23.14 -11.82 10.83
C LEU A 266 22.15 -12.59 9.94
N PRO A 267 20.91 -12.10 9.78
CA PRO A 267 19.87 -12.78 9.01
C PRO A 267 20.12 -12.62 7.51
N ILE A 268 20.08 -13.74 6.78
CA ILE A 268 19.88 -13.75 5.33
C ILE A 268 18.43 -14.10 5.04
N SER A 269 17.78 -13.30 4.21
CA SER A 269 16.40 -13.52 3.78
C SER A 269 16.32 -13.48 2.27
N PHE A 270 15.70 -14.50 1.70
CA PHE A 270 15.23 -14.50 0.33
C PHE A 270 13.71 -14.30 0.37
N TYR A 271 13.24 -13.22 -0.26
CA TYR A 271 11.83 -12.91 -0.32
C TYR A 271 11.31 -13.23 -1.72
N PRO A 272 10.85 -14.48 -1.98
CA PRO A 272 10.19 -14.83 -3.23
C PRO A 272 8.77 -14.25 -3.20
N PHE A 273 8.61 -12.94 -3.41
CA PHE A 273 7.29 -12.32 -3.50
C PHE A 273 6.60 -12.80 -4.79
N ALA A 274 5.61 -13.69 -4.67
CA ALA A 274 4.73 -14.13 -5.76
C ALA A 274 3.44 -13.29 -5.85
#